data_AF-A0A968MF28-F1
#
_entry.id   AF-A0A968MF28-F1
#
_cell.length_a   1.000
_cell.length_b   1.000
_cell.length_c   1.000
_cell.angle_alpha   90.00
_cell.angle_beta   90.00
_cell.angle_gamma   90.00
#
_symmetry.space_group_name_H-M   'P 1'
#
loop_
_entity.id
_entity.type
_entity.pdbx_description
1 polymer ?
#
loop_
_entity_poly.entity_id
_entity_poly.type
_entity_poly.pdbx_seq_one_letter_code
_entity_poly.pdbx_strand_id
1 'polypeptide(L)'
;MKKIQNKMMRYFSVLLTMFCLVGYSQELVLNRTIHWDQNKSINFINKYIDDPEHLILYFENAFYNQNETNFPIYTELIEAQIYYPNYQIKLENPVFSAFSQEELTGVQNLDKLSDEVTVNSVVQFYEKEPFFNIKILPVRKNPVTGTIEKLISFTLKISKTNGITNPSIQKNQHLMNLSMQAHRF
;
A
#
# COMPACT_ATOMS: atom_id res chain seq x y z
N MET A 1 13.85 51.59 -36.21
CA MET A 1 13.42 51.01 -34.91
C MET A 1 12.35 49.90 -35.01
N LYS A 2 11.24 50.06 -35.75
CA LYS A 2 10.17 49.03 -35.85
C LYS A 2 10.64 47.61 -36.27
N LYS A 3 11.66 47.50 -37.12
CA LYS A 3 12.18 46.21 -37.62
C LYS A 3 12.88 45.36 -36.55
N ILE A 4 13.41 45.98 -35.49
CA ILE A 4 14.10 45.30 -34.38
C ILE A 4 13.06 44.80 -33.35
N GLN A 5 12.01 45.59 -33.10
CA GLN A 5 10.91 45.20 -32.20
C GLN A 5 10.19 43.94 -32.68
N ASN A 6 9.95 43.80 -33.99
CA ASN A 6 9.33 42.59 -34.54
C ASN A 6 10.23 41.35 -34.47
N LYS A 7 11.57 41.51 -34.45
CA LYS A 7 12.49 40.39 -34.22
C LYS A 7 12.50 39.98 -32.75
N MET A 8 12.53 40.92 -31.82
CA MET A 8 12.44 40.62 -30.38
C MET A 8 11.11 39.97 -29.99
N MET A 9 9.99 40.41 -30.59
CA MET A 9 8.67 39.83 -30.32
C MET A 9 8.53 38.38 -30.82
N ARG A 10 9.24 38.01 -31.91
CA ARG A 10 9.29 36.64 -32.42
C ARG A 10 10.10 35.70 -31.51
N TYR A 11 11.23 36.16 -30.98
CA TYR A 11 12.01 35.36 -30.02
C TYR A 11 11.26 35.16 -28.70
N PHE A 12 10.51 36.18 -28.25
CA PHE A 12 9.67 36.06 -27.05
C PHE A 12 8.57 35.00 -27.22
N SER A 13 7.91 34.93 -28.38
CA SER A 13 6.91 33.88 -28.65
C SER A 13 7.49 32.47 -28.72
N VAL A 14 8.72 32.29 -29.21
CA VAL A 14 9.39 30.97 -29.24
C VAL A 14 9.88 30.56 -27.85
N LEU A 15 10.29 31.51 -27.01
CA LEU A 15 10.72 31.23 -25.65
C LEU A 15 9.55 30.88 -24.72
N LEU A 16 8.38 31.48 -24.96
CA LEU A 16 7.15 31.23 -24.19
C LEU A 16 6.57 29.83 -24.46
N THR A 17 6.66 29.31 -25.69
CA THR A 17 6.17 27.96 -26.02
C THR A 17 7.06 26.84 -25.51
N MET A 18 8.36 27.09 -25.32
CA MET A 18 9.30 26.11 -24.76
C MET A 18 9.07 25.87 -23.26
N PHE A 19 8.48 26.82 -22.55
CA PHE A 19 8.18 26.70 -21.11
C PHE A 19 6.95 25.83 -20.81
N CYS A 20 6.06 25.60 -21.79
CA CYS A 20 4.81 24.87 -21.58
C CYS A 20 4.93 23.33 -21.63
N LEU A 21 6.12 22.77 -21.90
CA LEU A 21 6.29 21.32 -22.09
C LEU A 21 6.77 20.57 -20.85
N VAL A 22 6.89 21.22 -19.70
CA VAL A 22 7.20 20.52 -18.44
C VAL A 22 5.93 19.92 -17.85
N GLY A 23 5.39 18.90 -18.53
CA GLY A 23 4.30 18.09 -18.01
C GLY A 23 4.80 17.23 -16.85
N TYR A 24 4.56 17.67 -15.62
CA TYR A 24 4.84 16.86 -14.44
C TYR A 24 3.90 15.64 -14.44
N SER A 25 4.47 14.45 -14.62
CA SER A 25 3.79 13.22 -14.21
C SER A 25 3.65 13.26 -12.70
N GLN A 26 2.45 13.54 -12.20
CA GLN A 26 2.24 13.68 -10.76
C GLN A 26 2.29 12.31 -10.09
N GLU A 27 3.16 12.22 -9.11
CA GLU A 27 3.34 11.05 -8.24
C GLU A 27 2.76 11.39 -6.87
N LEU A 28 1.90 10.53 -6.35
CA LEU A 28 1.32 10.71 -5.03
C LEU A 28 2.25 10.05 -4.01
N VAL A 29 2.80 10.87 -3.11
CA VAL A 29 3.73 10.46 -2.07
C VAL A 29 3.08 10.65 -0.70
N LEU A 30 3.00 9.59 0.08
CA LEU A 30 2.24 9.54 1.32
C LEU A 30 3.12 8.95 2.43
N ASN A 31 3.42 9.73 3.46
CA ASN A 31 4.14 9.24 4.62
C ASN A 31 3.17 8.66 5.65
N ARG A 32 3.50 7.49 6.19
CA ARG A 32 2.68 6.74 7.13
C ARG A 32 3.50 6.26 8.33
N THR A 33 2.84 6.20 9.46
CA THR A 33 3.37 5.67 10.72
C THR A 33 2.37 4.66 11.26
N ILE A 34 2.87 3.56 11.82
CA ILE A 34 2.07 2.55 12.51
C ILE A 34 2.29 2.71 14.01
N HIS A 35 1.21 3.01 14.72
CA HIS A 35 1.21 3.17 16.17
C HIS A 35 0.96 1.81 16.84
N TRP A 36 2.04 1.07 17.04
CA TRP A 36 2.05 -0.19 17.79
C TRP A 36 1.70 0.04 19.26
N ASP A 37 0.94 -0.89 19.80
CA ASP A 37 0.46 -0.88 21.18
C ASP A 37 0.67 -2.28 21.77
N GLN A 38 0.34 -2.45 23.06
CA GLN A 38 0.49 -3.73 23.75
C GLN A 38 -0.32 -4.84 23.06
N ASN A 39 0.20 -6.06 23.14
CA ASN A 39 -0.48 -7.23 22.62
C ASN A 39 -1.87 -7.38 23.21
N LYS A 40 -2.80 -7.88 22.40
CA LYS A 40 -4.15 -8.19 22.84
C LYS A 40 -4.33 -9.68 23.04
N SER A 41 -5.07 -10.04 24.06
CA SER A 41 -5.58 -11.41 24.25
C SER A 41 -6.75 -11.65 23.31
N ILE A 42 -6.75 -12.79 22.64
CA ILE A 42 -7.90 -13.26 21.88
C ILE A 42 -8.43 -14.57 22.45
N ASN A 43 -9.63 -14.50 23.00
CA ASN A 43 -10.40 -15.69 23.36
C ASN A 43 -11.06 -16.23 22.09
N PHE A 44 -10.44 -17.20 21.44
CA PHE A 44 -11.15 -17.97 20.42
C PHE A 44 -12.34 -18.65 21.09
N ILE A 45 -13.54 -18.53 20.49
CA ILE A 45 -14.83 -18.98 21.06
C ILE A 45 -14.95 -20.52 21.14
N ASN A 46 -13.84 -21.26 21.12
CA ASN A 46 -13.82 -22.70 21.38
C ASN A 46 -13.45 -22.95 22.83
N LYS A 47 -14.52 -22.99 23.62
CA LYS A 47 -14.68 -23.43 25.01
C LYS A 47 -14.00 -24.77 25.32
N TYR A 48 -12.67 -24.82 25.32
CA TYR A 48 -11.89 -25.81 26.06
C TYR A 48 -11.10 -25.05 27.12
N ILE A 49 -11.24 -25.50 28.37
CA ILE A 49 -10.95 -24.75 29.60
C ILE A 49 -9.44 -24.57 29.86
N ASP A 50 -8.57 -25.17 29.03
CA ASP A 50 -7.12 -25.23 29.25
C ASP A 50 -6.26 -24.69 28.10
N ASP A 51 -6.83 -23.94 27.14
CA ASP A 51 -6.01 -23.32 26.08
C ASP A 51 -5.32 -22.06 26.66
N PRO A 52 -3.97 -21.99 26.69
CA PRO A 52 -3.27 -20.81 27.17
C PRO A 52 -3.73 -19.55 26.45
N GLU A 53 -3.75 -18.43 27.17
CA GLU A 53 -4.16 -17.14 26.63
C GLU A 53 -3.30 -16.78 25.41
N HIS A 54 -3.92 -16.78 24.22
CA HIS A 54 -3.21 -16.46 22.98
C HIS A 54 -3.11 -14.96 22.82
N LEU A 55 -1.89 -14.48 22.67
CA LEU A 55 -1.61 -13.07 22.42
C LEU A 55 -1.45 -12.81 20.94
N ILE A 56 -1.96 -11.67 20.48
CA ILE A 56 -1.74 -11.15 19.15
C ILE A 56 -1.00 -9.81 19.21
N LEU A 57 -0.07 -9.65 18.27
CA LEU A 57 0.55 -8.37 17.99
C LEU A 57 -0.52 -7.36 17.55
N TYR A 58 -0.46 -6.13 18.04
CA TYR A 58 -1.53 -5.15 17.86
C TYR A 58 -1.02 -3.73 17.60
N PHE A 59 -1.78 -3.01 16.77
CA PHE A 59 -1.67 -1.58 16.55
C PHE A 59 -3.06 -1.02 16.21
N GLU A 60 -3.21 0.29 16.27
CA GLU A 60 -4.47 0.97 16.00
C GLU A 60 -4.99 0.67 14.58
N ASN A 61 -6.26 0.28 14.47
CA ASN A 61 -6.92 -0.06 13.19
C ASN A 61 -6.32 -1.25 12.44
N ALA A 62 -5.58 -2.14 13.15
CA ALA A 62 -5.14 -3.41 12.59
C ALA A 62 -6.31 -4.29 12.13
N PHE A 63 -6.21 -4.82 10.91
CA PHE A 63 -7.13 -5.83 10.40
C PHE A 63 -6.54 -7.24 10.60
N TYR A 64 -7.37 -8.23 10.95
CA TYR A 64 -6.92 -9.60 11.17
C TYR A 64 -7.68 -10.57 10.26
N ASN A 65 -6.94 -11.39 9.52
CA ASN A 65 -7.52 -12.53 8.82
C ASN A 65 -7.48 -13.77 9.73
N GLN A 66 -8.63 -14.13 10.30
CA GLN A 66 -8.77 -15.24 11.24
C GLN A 66 -8.39 -16.61 10.63
N ASN A 67 -8.32 -16.72 9.29
CA ASN A 67 -8.13 -17.99 8.60
C ASN A 67 -6.66 -18.30 8.24
N GLU A 68 -5.71 -17.38 8.47
CA GLU A 68 -4.33 -17.53 7.98
C GLU A 68 -3.28 -17.58 9.10
N THR A 69 -3.04 -16.46 9.77
CA THR A 69 -1.89 -16.33 10.69
C THR A 69 -2.18 -15.54 11.97
N ASN A 70 -3.32 -14.83 12.04
CA ASN A 70 -3.66 -13.87 13.11
C ASN A 70 -2.64 -12.73 13.26
N PHE A 71 -1.81 -12.46 12.25
CA PHE A 71 -0.98 -11.27 12.25
C PHE A 71 -1.79 -10.03 11.88
N PRO A 72 -1.48 -8.88 12.50
CA PRO A 72 -2.15 -7.63 12.18
C PRO A 72 -1.73 -7.16 10.79
N ILE A 73 -2.71 -6.74 9.99
CA ILE A 73 -2.52 -6.23 8.64
C ILE A 73 -2.85 -4.74 8.66
N TYR A 74 -1.93 -3.92 8.15
CA TYR A 74 -2.19 -2.51 7.93
C TYR A 74 -3.04 -2.37 6.67
N THR A 75 -4.17 -1.68 6.79
CA THR A 75 -5.07 -1.43 5.67
C THR A 75 -5.36 0.04 5.52
N GLU A 76 -5.30 0.55 4.29
CA GLU A 76 -5.64 1.93 3.97
C GLU A 76 -6.43 2.01 2.67
N LEU A 77 -7.45 2.86 2.66
CA LEU A 77 -8.22 3.19 1.47
C LEU A 77 -7.85 4.61 1.02
N ILE A 78 -7.26 4.74 -0.16
CA ILE A 78 -6.81 6.02 -0.72
C ILE A 78 -7.62 6.32 -1.97
N GLU A 79 -8.27 7.49 -2.00
CA GLU A 79 -9.01 7.94 -3.19
C GLU A 79 -8.05 8.13 -4.38
N ALA A 80 -8.39 7.53 -5.51
CA ALA A 80 -7.64 7.71 -6.74
C ALA A 80 -8.18 8.95 -7.48
N GLN A 81 -7.61 10.12 -7.19
CA GLN A 81 -7.99 11.40 -7.82
C GLN A 81 -8.06 11.32 -9.36
N ILE A 82 -7.22 10.46 -9.96
CA ILE A 82 -7.28 10.10 -11.37
C ILE A 82 -7.10 8.58 -11.50
N TYR A 83 -8.08 7.89 -12.08
CA TYR A 83 -7.95 6.47 -12.37
C TYR A 83 -6.97 6.25 -13.53
N TYR A 84 -5.84 5.62 -13.22
CA TYR A 84 -4.96 5.06 -14.23
C TYR A 84 -5.19 3.54 -14.29
N PRO A 85 -5.48 2.96 -15.48
CA PRO A 85 -5.63 1.52 -15.61
C PRO A 85 -4.34 0.76 -15.23
N ASN A 86 -3.20 1.44 -15.33
CA ASN A 86 -1.89 0.94 -14.96
C ASN A 86 -1.27 1.87 -13.91
N TYR A 87 -1.19 1.40 -12.68
CA TYR A 87 -0.55 2.09 -11.57
C TYR A 87 0.43 1.14 -10.87
N GLN A 88 1.38 1.72 -10.15
CA GLN A 88 2.28 1.01 -9.28
C GLN A 88 2.26 1.68 -7.92
N ILE A 89 2.16 0.86 -6.88
CA ILE A 89 2.31 1.27 -5.49
C ILE A 89 3.62 0.67 -4.98
N LYS A 90 4.52 1.53 -4.52
CA LYS A 90 5.77 1.13 -3.87
C LYS A 90 5.75 1.55 -2.42
N LEU A 91 6.32 0.70 -1.57
CA LEU A 91 6.71 1.04 -0.22
C LEU A 91 8.19 1.42 -0.25
N GLU A 92 8.48 2.65 0.15
CA GLU A 92 9.83 3.22 0.19
C GLU A 92 10.16 3.65 1.63
N ASN A 93 11.46 3.74 1.91
CA ASN A 93 12.00 4.17 3.20
C ASN A 93 11.37 3.44 4.42
N PRO A 94 11.23 2.10 4.40
CA PRO A 94 10.70 1.41 5.57
C PRO A 94 11.62 1.55 6.77
N VAL A 95 11.06 1.92 7.91
CA VAL A 95 11.76 1.94 9.19
C VAL A 95 11.21 0.83 10.07
N PHE A 96 12.08 -0.07 10.49
CA PHE A 96 11.73 -1.21 11.33
C PHE A 96 12.26 -1.05 12.75
N SER A 97 11.58 -1.69 13.69
CA SER A 97 12.05 -1.89 15.07
C SER A 97 11.89 -3.36 15.44
N ALA A 98 12.84 -3.90 16.21
CA ALA A 98 12.72 -5.26 16.72
C ALA A 98 11.60 -5.35 17.77
N PHE A 99 10.89 -6.48 17.78
CA PHE A 99 10.07 -6.84 18.93
C PHE A 99 10.95 -7.31 20.09
N SER A 100 10.55 -6.99 21.31
CA SER A 100 11.14 -7.61 22.50
C SER A 100 10.70 -9.06 22.63
N GLN A 101 11.45 -9.86 23.39
CA GLN A 101 11.06 -11.25 23.68
C GLN A 101 9.74 -11.32 24.45
N GLU A 102 9.47 -10.34 25.31
CA GLU A 102 8.22 -10.22 26.07
C GLU A 102 7.04 -9.98 25.14
N GLU A 103 7.19 -9.11 24.13
CA GLU A 103 6.17 -8.86 23.10
C GLU A 103 5.89 -10.07 22.21
N LEU A 104 6.81 -11.01 22.08
CA LEU A 104 6.61 -12.22 21.26
C LEU A 104 6.08 -13.41 22.07
N THR A 105 6.10 -13.31 23.41
CA THR A 105 5.65 -14.40 24.28
C THR A 105 4.15 -14.62 24.09
N GLY A 106 3.74 -15.87 23.84
CA GLY A 106 2.34 -16.23 23.59
C GLY A 106 1.81 -15.89 22.19
N VAL A 107 2.65 -15.32 21.30
CA VAL A 107 2.28 -15.07 19.90
C VAL A 107 2.55 -16.30 19.06
N GLN A 108 1.56 -16.75 18.30
CA GLN A 108 1.65 -17.93 17.45
C GLN A 108 2.11 -17.63 16.02
N ASN A 109 2.44 -18.68 15.26
CA ASN A 109 2.73 -18.66 13.83
C ASN A 109 3.94 -17.81 13.40
N LEU A 110 4.81 -17.41 14.34
CA LEU A 110 5.99 -16.58 14.09
C LEU A 110 6.96 -17.23 13.07
N ASP A 111 6.95 -18.56 13.00
CA ASP A 111 7.69 -19.37 12.03
C ASP A 111 7.22 -19.20 10.58
N LYS A 112 5.98 -18.73 10.37
CA LYS A 112 5.39 -18.50 9.04
C LYS A 112 5.70 -17.12 8.46
N LEU A 113 6.41 -16.27 9.20
CA LEU A 113 6.75 -14.92 8.74
C LEU A 113 7.80 -14.97 7.62
N SER A 114 7.51 -14.24 6.54
CA SER A 114 8.47 -13.95 5.47
C SER A 114 9.53 -12.95 5.94
N ASP A 115 10.65 -12.92 5.21
CA ASP A 115 11.69 -11.89 5.37
C ASP A 115 11.43 -10.60 4.57
N GLU A 116 10.45 -10.64 3.66
CA GLU A 116 10.02 -9.50 2.84
C GLU A 116 8.68 -8.91 3.30
N VAL A 117 8.59 -7.57 3.32
CA VAL A 117 7.30 -6.87 3.45
C VAL A 117 6.64 -6.79 2.09
N THR A 118 5.50 -7.47 1.94
CA THR A 118 4.72 -7.43 0.71
C THR A 118 3.65 -6.35 0.78
N VAL A 119 3.56 -5.54 -0.28
CA VAL A 119 2.48 -4.57 -0.49
C VAL A 119 1.48 -5.16 -1.48
N ASN A 120 0.29 -5.48 -0.98
CA ASN A 120 -0.81 -5.91 -1.82
C ASN A 120 -1.74 -4.72 -2.05
N SER A 121 -2.13 -4.48 -3.30
CA SER A 121 -3.10 -3.43 -3.59
C SER A 121 -4.08 -3.86 -4.67
N VAL A 122 -5.32 -3.41 -4.53
CA VAL A 122 -6.38 -3.57 -5.52
C VAL A 122 -7.14 -2.26 -5.67
N VAL A 123 -7.64 -1.98 -6.88
CA VAL A 123 -8.60 -0.89 -7.08
C VAL A 123 -9.99 -1.39 -6.74
N GLN A 124 -10.70 -0.64 -5.89
CA GLN A 124 -12.10 -0.84 -5.58
C GLN A 124 -12.88 0.40 -6.00
N PHE A 125 -14.16 0.21 -6.33
CA PHE A 125 -15.04 1.31 -6.69
C PHE A 125 -16.14 1.41 -5.66
N TYR A 126 -16.28 2.59 -5.05
CA TYR A 126 -17.39 2.94 -4.17
C TYR A 126 -18.14 4.09 -4.82
N GLU A 127 -19.44 3.92 -5.08
CA GLU A 127 -20.27 4.95 -5.74
C GLU A 127 -19.69 5.50 -7.07
N LYS A 128 -18.98 4.65 -7.82
CA LYS A 128 -18.26 4.96 -9.07
C LYS A 128 -16.96 5.77 -8.89
N GLU A 129 -16.57 6.05 -7.65
CA GLU A 129 -15.28 6.65 -7.32
C GLU A 129 -14.23 5.55 -7.10
N PRO A 130 -13.05 5.65 -7.73
CA PRO A 130 -11.98 4.67 -7.61
C PRO A 130 -11.16 4.89 -6.33
N PHE A 131 -10.84 3.81 -5.62
CA PHE A 131 -9.99 3.79 -4.44
C PHE A 131 -8.91 2.72 -4.54
N PHE A 132 -7.70 3.03 -4.10
CA PHE A 132 -6.66 2.05 -3.84
C PHE A 132 -6.88 1.45 -2.44
N ASN A 133 -7.21 0.17 -2.37
CA ASN A 133 -7.21 -0.59 -1.13
C ASN A 133 -5.83 -1.24 -0.98
N ILE A 134 -5.04 -0.72 -0.03
CA ILE A 134 -3.69 -1.17 0.26
C ILE A 134 -3.70 -2.06 1.49
N LYS A 135 -3.01 -3.19 1.40
CA LYS A 135 -2.79 -4.13 2.50
C LYS A 135 -1.30 -4.42 2.64
N ILE A 136 -0.78 -4.25 3.85
CA ILE A 136 0.62 -4.49 4.18
C ILE A 136 0.67 -5.39 5.41
N LEU A 137 1.47 -6.45 5.35
CA LEU A 137 1.85 -7.21 6.55
C LEU A 137 3.04 -6.47 7.18
N PRO A 138 2.86 -5.74 8.30
CA PRO A 138 3.89 -4.87 8.87
C PRO A 138 4.81 -5.63 9.84
N VAL A 139 4.86 -6.97 9.75
CA VAL A 139 5.71 -7.84 10.55
C VAL A 139 6.53 -8.69 9.60
N ARG A 140 7.82 -8.83 9.88
CA ARG A 140 8.73 -9.67 9.09
C ARG A 140 9.79 -10.30 9.96
N LYS A 141 10.50 -11.28 9.40
CA LYS A 141 11.77 -11.76 9.93
C LYS A 141 12.92 -10.99 9.27
N ASN A 142 13.85 -10.46 10.05
CA ASN A 142 15.04 -9.83 9.48
C ASN A 142 15.92 -10.91 8.81
N PRO A 143 16.29 -10.79 7.52
CA PRO A 143 17.04 -11.83 6.82
C PRO A 143 18.50 -11.96 7.30
N VAL A 144 19.06 -10.92 7.93
CA VAL A 144 20.44 -10.90 8.41
C VAL A 144 20.53 -11.42 9.85
N THR A 145 19.67 -10.95 10.74
CA THR A 145 19.72 -11.29 12.18
C THR A 145 18.77 -12.40 12.59
N GLY A 146 17.77 -12.72 11.76
CA GLY A 146 16.69 -13.63 12.08
C GLY A 146 15.67 -13.11 13.09
N THR A 147 15.83 -11.87 13.59
CA THR A 147 14.96 -11.26 14.58
C THR A 147 13.64 -10.83 13.96
N ILE A 148 12.54 -10.91 14.72
CA ILE A 148 11.23 -10.47 14.26
C ILE A 148 11.12 -8.95 14.45
N GLU A 149 10.70 -8.27 13.39
CA GLU A 149 10.63 -6.82 13.34
C GLU A 149 9.23 -6.34 12.98
N LYS A 150 8.86 -5.19 13.54
CA LYS A 150 7.68 -4.40 13.17
C LYS A 150 8.07 -3.21 12.31
N LEU A 151 7.27 -2.95 11.29
CA LEU A 151 7.32 -1.72 10.51
C LEU A 151 6.73 -0.57 11.34
N ILE A 152 7.50 0.49 11.54
CA ILE A 152 7.12 1.66 12.33
C ILE A 152 6.69 2.81 11.42
N SER A 153 7.40 3.04 10.33
CA SER A 153 7.04 4.07 9.35
C SER A 153 7.50 3.69 7.95
N PHE A 154 6.86 4.29 6.95
CA PHE A 154 7.12 4.06 5.55
C PHE A 154 6.54 5.19 4.68
N THR A 155 6.99 5.24 3.44
CA THR A 155 6.43 6.09 2.40
C THR A 155 5.72 5.23 1.36
N LEU A 156 4.45 5.51 1.09
CA LEU A 156 3.75 4.98 -0.06
C LEU A 156 3.92 5.91 -1.25
N LYS A 157 4.34 5.34 -2.37
CA LYS A 157 4.55 6.05 -3.62
C LYS A 157 3.67 5.44 -4.69
N ILE A 158 2.70 6.22 -5.16
CA ILE A 158 1.73 5.80 -6.17
C ILE A 158 2.04 6.56 -7.46
N SER A 159 2.38 5.81 -8.51
CA SER A 159 2.75 6.36 -9.81
C SER A 159 2.02 5.64 -10.94
N LYS A 160 1.80 6.36 -12.04
CA LYS A 160 1.34 5.76 -13.30
C LYS A 160 2.46 4.91 -13.90
N THR A 161 2.14 3.71 -14.34
CA THR A 161 3.10 2.83 -15.04
C THR A 161 2.73 2.71 -16.52
N ASN A 162 3.73 2.81 -17.40
CA ASN A 162 3.57 2.68 -18.85
C ASN A 162 3.72 1.23 -19.35
N GLY A 163 3.86 0.25 -18.45
CA GLY A 163 4.11 -1.17 -18.73
C GLY A 163 2.98 -2.13 -18.30
N ILE A 164 3.06 -3.37 -18.77
CA ILE A 164 2.10 -4.46 -18.55
C ILE A 164 1.99 -4.78 -17.05
N THR A 165 0.75 -4.92 -16.59
CA THR A 165 0.30 -5.01 -15.19
C THR A 165 0.84 -6.23 -14.42
N ASN A 166 0.94 -6.10 -13.09
CA ASN A 166 1.15 -7.22 -12.18
C ASN A 166 0.06 -8.32 -12.38
N PRO A 167 0.38 -9.62 -12.29
CA PRO A 167 -0.57 -10.71 -12.59
C PRO A 167 -1.84 -10.72 -11.72
N SER A 168 -1.75 -10.23 -10.48
CA SER A 168 -2.88 -10.07 -9.56
C SER A 168 -3.89 -9.01 -10.03
N ILE A 169 -3.43 -8.03 -10.82
CA ILE A 169 -4.26 -6.97 -11.41
C ILE A 169 -5.04 -7.51 -12.62
N GLN A 170 -4.42 -8.38 -13.45
CA GLN A 170 -5.07 -8.96 -14.64
C GLN A 170 -6.29 -9.82 -14.31
N LYS A 171 -6.23 -10.65 -13.28
CA LYS A 171 -7.33 -11.58 -12.94
C LYS A 171 -8.61 -10.82 -12.56
N ASN A 172 -8.48 -9.71 -11.84
CA ASN A 172 -9.62 -8.89 -11.44
C ASN A 172 -10.08 -7.93 -12.56
N GLN A 173 -9.17 -7.41 -13.39
CA GLN A 173 -9.54 -6.66 -14.60
C GLN A 173 -10.36 -7.52 -15.58
N HIS A 174 -10.02 -8.80 -15.74
CA HIS A 174 -10.77 -9.72 -16.57
C HIS A 174 -12.19 -9.99 -16.03
N LEU A 175 -12.32 -10.25 -14.72
CA LEU A 175 -13.63 -10.44 -14.07
C LEU A 175 -14.51 -9.18 -14.12
N MET A 176 -13.91 -7.99 -14.05
CA MET A 176 -14.61 -6.71 -14.14
C MET A 176 -15.11 -6.39 -15.55
N ASN A 177 -14.34 -6.74 -16.58
CA ASN A 177 -14.80 -6.61 -17.97
C ASN A 177 -16.00 -7.52 -18.25
N LEU A 178 -16.05 -8.69 -17.63
CA LEU A 178 -17.19 -9.62 -17.74
C LEU A 178 -18.43 -9.10 -17.01
N SER A 179 -18.29 -8.50 -15.82
CA SER A 179 -19.45 -7.96 -15.09
C SER A 179 -20.04 -6.70 -15.73
N MET A 180 -19.20 -5.83 -16.31
CA MET A 180 -19.66 -4.65 -17.06
C MET A 180 -20.34 -5.00 -18.38
N GLN A 181 -19.96 -6.11 -19.03
CA GLN A 181 -20.67 -6.62 -20.21
C GLN A 181 -22.02 -7.25 -19.84
N ALA A 182 -22.13 -7.89 -18.67
CA ALA A 182 -23.36 -8.52 -18.20
C ALA A 182 -24.48 -7.52 -17.81
N HIS A 183 -24.16 -6.25 -17.56
CA HIS A 183 -25.15 -5.18 -17.28
C HIS A 183 -25.55 -4.36 -18.52
N ARG A 184 -25.10 -4.75 -19.71
CA ARG A 184 -25.50 -4.11 -20.99
C ARG A 184 -26.57 -4.89 -21.77
N PHE A 185 -27.21 -5.88 -21.15
CA PHE A 185 -28.30 -6.67 -21.72
C PHE A 185 -29.55 -6.58 -20.85
#